data_AF-M7PCE2-F1
#
_entry.id   AF-M7PCE2-F1
#
_cell.length_a   1.000
_cell.length_b   1.000
_cell.length_c   1.000
_cell.angle_alpha   90.00
_cell.angle_beta   90.00
_cell.angle_gamma   90.00
#
_symmetry.space_group_name_H-M   'P 1'
#
loop_
_entity.id
_entity.type
_entity.pdbx_description
1 polymer ?
#
loop_
_entity_poly.entity_id
_entity_poly.type
_entity_poly.pdbx_seq_one_letter_code
_entity_poly.pdbx_strand_id
1 'polypeptide(L)'
;MPQKGIFNAAGPCKALQDVRCLKTTIHEEDSGFQFVRTRKPEMQESYGDTSTHSSMHMMDSFIKLPTCDTPVIEKNRDLRQRRRSSLGLRGKRASSIIANGSIALPHPSISHESFFKHISEDLPEPVRMKQLLIWCAKRALDEQKMSGLGKDSRAASLARTIEEEILSDLIENKLSPSWYNRKEEDILIKPKPHPRNIENQKKIKEFEEKLSRLKEEINTWNRLETSFLSCKNNRDFENPQDIVSETAANGVLFPSEDIKLDCPIDHSELLEWLKSEKANLEFKVDRLYHSLHVIDSFTQVSNRYATQLLSNVAKAIQEREKQAQVNSGTSDINIKDVLREITRRDE
;
A
#
# COMPACT_ATOMS: atom_id res chain seq x y z
N MET A 1 29.95 -41.00 -40.58
CA MET A 1 30.18 -39.87 -41.51
C MET A 1 29.22 -38.75 -41.13
N PRO A 2 29.69 -37.50 -40.98
CA PRO A 2 29.48 -36.77 -39.72
C PRO A 2 28.84 -35.38 -39.87
N GLN A 3 28.58 -34.74 -38.72
CA GLN A 3 28.54 -33.28 -38.49
C GLN A 3 27.30 -32.52 -39.03
N LYS A 4 26.69 -31.53 -38.37
CA LYS A 4 27.17 -30.52 -37.40
C LYS A 4 25.98 -29.95 -36.62
N GLY A 5 26.15 -29.73 -35.32
CA GLY A 5 25.38 -28.75 -34.56
C GLY A 5 25.93 -27.34 -34.80
N ILE A 6 25.07 -26.32 -34.63
CA ILE A 6 25.47 -24.91 -34.57
C ILE A 6 24.71 -24.26 -33.43
N PHE A 7 25.45 -23.99 -32.34
CA PHE A 7 25.18 -22.95 -31.36
C PHE A 7 25.21 -21.59 -32.06
N ASN A 8 24.31 -20.67 -31.70
CA ASN A 8 24.56 -19.24 -31.87
C ASN A 8 24.01 -18.48 -30.65
N ALA A 9 24.95 -18.07 -29.81
CA ALA A 9 24.80 -16.98 -28.86
C ALA A 9 25.06 -15.65 -29.58
N ALA A 10 24.17 -14.69 -29.45
CA ALA A 10 24.45 -13.28 -29.74
C ALA A 10 23.41 -12.39 -29.04
N GLY A 11 23.83 -11.71 -27.98
CA GLY A 11 23.27 -10.38 -27.67
C GLY A 11 23.74 -9.37 -28.72
N PRO A 12 23.09 -8.20 -28.80
CA PRO A 12 23.74 -7.05 -28.18
C PRO A 12 22.79 -6.03 -27.53
N CYS A 13 23.38 -5.30 -26.59
CA CYS A 13 22.88 -4.08 -25.95
C CYS A 13 22.53 -2.96 -26.95
N LYS A 14 21.46 -2.20 -26.65
CA LYS A 14 21.42 -0.72 -26.52
C LYS A 14 19.99 -0.20 -26.68
N ALA A 15 19.47 0.48 -25.67
CA ALA A 15 18.76 1.76 -25.81
C ALA A 15 18.56 2.41 -24.43
N LEU A 16 19.18 3.58 -24.29
CA LEU A 16 18.92 4.60 -23.28
C LEU A 16 17.58 5.31 -23.57
N GLN A 17 17.10 6.03 -22.55
CA GLN A 17 15.95 6.96 -22.52
C GLN A 17 14.59 6.30 -22.26
N ASP A 18 14.08 6.42 -21.03
CA ASP A 18 13.28 7.61 -20.75
C ASP A 18 12.96 7.79 -19.27
N VAL A 19 12.99 9.05 -18.88
CA VAL A 19 12.69 9.59 -17.57
C VAL A 19 11.18 9.63 -17.41
N ARG A 20 10.60 9.01 -16.38
CA ARG A 20 9.32 9.50 -15.82
C ARG A 20 9.08 9.04 -14.38
N CYS A 21 9.17 10.05 -13.53
CA CYS A 21 8.76 10.17 -12.14
C CYS A 21 7.42 9.47 -11.86
N LEU A 22 7.43 8.43 -11.02
CA LEU A 22 6.21 7.89 -10.40
C LEU A 22 6.18 8.34 -8.94
N LYS A 23 5.39 9.39 -8.70
CA LYS A 23 5.04 9.91 -7.39
C LYS A 23 3.94 9.01 -6.81
N THR A 24 4.31 8.07 -5.94
CA THR A 24 3.35 7.27 -5.17
C THR A 24 2.82 8.13 -4.02
N THR A 25 1.59 8.62 -4.15
CA THR A 25 0.80 9.14 -3.04
C THR A 25 0.38 8.00 -2.13
N ILE A 26 0.95 7.99 -0.93
CA ILE A 26 0.50 7.22 0.22
C ILE A 26 -0.74 7.96 0.74
N HIS A 27 -1.91 7.32 0.64
CA HIS A 27 -3.12 7.75 1.34
C HIS A 27 -3.22 6.94 2.63
N GLU A 28 -2.76 7.54 3.73
CA GLU A 28 -3.14 7.11 5.08
C GLU A 28 -4.47 7.76 5.42
N GLU A 29 -5.46 6.92 5.74
CA GLU A 29 -6.72 7.33 6.32
C GLU A 29 -6.51 7.54 7.83
N ASP A 30 -6.67 8.77 8.29
CA ASP A 30 -6.88 9.07 9.71
C ASP A 30 -8.35 9.35 9.96
N SER A 31 -8.83 8.66 10.98
CA SER A 31 -10.14 8.72 11.60
C SER A 31 -10.53 10.11 12.11
N GLY A 32 -11.77 10.51 11.77
CA GLY A 32 -12.78 11.00 12.72
C GLY A 32 -12.48 12.23 13.58
N PHE A 33 -12.96 13.41 13.13
CA PHE A 33 -13.47 14.46 14.02
C PHE A 33 -14.66 15.18 13.37
N GLN A 34 -15.81 15.15 14.06
CA GLN A 34 -17.04 15.87 13.68
C GLN A 34 -16.86 17.37 13.87
N PHE A 35 -17.12 18.16 12.82
CA PHE A 35 -17.24 19.62 12.92
C PHE A 35 -18.65 20.03 13.31
N VAL A 36 -18.77 20.66 14.49
CA VAL A 36 -19.95 21.44 14.91
C VAL A 36 -19.90 22.80 14.19
N ARG A 37 -20.91 23.11 13.38
CA ARG A 37 -21.09 24.44 12.78
C ARG A 37 -21.55 25.43 13.86
N THR A 38 -20.67 26.31 14.31
CA THR A 38 -21.06 27.56 14.99
C THR A 38 -21.39 28.65 13.97
N ARG A 39 -22.37 29.48 14.32
CA ARG A 39 -23.04 30.46 13.46
C ARG A 39 -22.11 31.60 13.05
N LYS A 40 -22.26 32.06 11.80
CA LYS A 40 -21.61 33.24 11.23
C LYS A 40 -22.37 34.50 11.69
N PRO A 41 -21.71 35.54 12.24
CA PRO A 41 -22.38 36.81 12.54
C PRO A 41 -22.51 37.68 11.29
N GLU A 42 -23.60 38.45 11.24
CA GLU A 42 -23.93 39.48 10.26
C GLU A 42 -22.91 40.63 10.30
N MET A 43 -22.39 41.02 9.14
CA MET A 43 -21.72 42.32 8.97
C MET A 43 -22.71 43.29 8.32
N GLN A 44 -23.08 44.32 9.07
CA GLN A 44 -23.68 45.54 8.56
C GLN A 44 -22.55 46.51 8.19
N GLU A 45 -22.44 46.89 6.92
CA GLU A 45 -21.54 47.93 6.45
C GLU A 45 -22.18 49.31 6.67
N SER A 46 -21.58 50.12 7.54
CA SER A 46 -21.84 51.55 7.65
C SER A 46 -20.74 52.32 6.91
N TYR A 47 -21.09 53.08 5.88
CA TYR A 47 -20.16 53.97 5.19
C TYR A 47 -19.97 55.27 5.98
N GLY A 48 -18.70 55.59 6.24
CA GLY A 48 -18.25 56.89 6.74
C GLY A 48 -18.03 57.89 5.61
N ASP A 49 -18.16 59.17 5.96
CA ASP A 49 -18.15 60.32 5.07
C ASP A 49 -16.83 61.11 5.14
N THR A 50 -16.61 61.94 4.11
CA THR A 50 -15.54 62.96 3.90
C THR A 50 -14.20 62.50 3.27
N SER A 51 -13.97 62.89 2.00
CA SER A 51 -13.10 64.03 1.68
C SER A 51 -13.05 64.29 0.17
N THR A 52 -12.99 65.58 -0.16
CA THR A 52 -13.13 66.23 -1.46
C THR A 52 -11.83 66.16 -2.27
N HIS A 53 -11.87 65.76 -3.54
CA HIS A 53 -10.94 66.28 -4.56
C HIS A 53 -11.61 66.33 -5.95
N SER A 54 -11.53 67.52 -6.53
CA SER A 54 -12.05 67.96 -7.83
C SER A 54 -11.23 67.43 -9.01
N SER A 55 -11.89 67.04 -10.11
CA SER A 55 -11.54 67.46 -11.49
C SER A 55 -12.28 66.64 -12.58
N MET A 56 -13.02 67.36 -13.42
CA MET A 56 -13.45 67.08 -14.81
C MET A 56 -14.25 65.80 -15.11
N HIS A 57 -15.58 65.94 -15.17
CA HIS A 57 -16.49 64.94 -15.75
C HIS A 57 -17.03 65.45 -17.09
N MET A 58 -16.76 64.70 -18.18
CA MET A 58 -17.53 64.81 -19.43
C MET A 58 -19.00 64.53 -19.10
N MET A 59 -19.90 65.35 -19.63
CA MET A 59 -21.35 65.15 -19.48
C MET A 59 -21.80 64.03 -20.41
N ASP A 60 -21.79 62.79 -19.91
CA ASP A 60 -22.51 61.69 -20.55
C ASP A 60 -23.97 61.75 -20.07
N SER A 61 -24.89 62.00 -21.00
CA SER A 61 -26.31 62.17 -20.70
C SER A 61 -26.94 60.81 -20.41
N PHE A 62 -27.11 60.48 -19.12
CA PHE A 62 -27.82 59.27 -18.70
C PHE A 62 -29.32 59.37 -19.02
N ILE A 63 -29.74 58.81 -20.15
CA ILE A 63 -31.15 58.55 -20.45
C ILE A 63 -31.52 57.19 -19.86
N LYS A 64 -32.31 57.18 -18.78
CA LYS A 64 -32.85 55.94 -18.21
C LYS A 64 -33.91 55.38 -19.15
N LEU A 65 -33.59 54.27 -19.83
CA LEU A 65 -34.58 53.50 -20.58
C LEU A 65 -35.55 52.81 -19.62
N PRO A 66 -36.87 52.79 -19.92
CA PRO A 66 -37.84 52.03 -19.14
C PRO A 66 -37.49 50.53 -19.15
N THR A 67 -37.47 49.89 -17.99
CA THR A 67 -37.11 48.46 -17.86
C THR A 67 -38.21 47.50 -18.30
N CYS A 68 -39.37 47.99 -18.79
CA CYS A 68 -40.46 47.16 -19.30
C CYS A 68 -41.26 47.91 -20.38
N ASP A 69 -41.04 47.56 -21.64
CA ASP A 69 -41.78 48.08 -22.81
C ASP A 69 -43.18 47.47 -22.98
N THR A 70 -43.61 46.59 -22.06
CA THR A 70 -44.96 46.00 -22.07
C THR A 70 -45.56 45.96 -20.66
N PRO A 71 -46.84 46.34 -20.48
CA PRO A 71 -47.49 46.32 -19.17
C PRO A 71 -47.57 44.89 -18.63
N VAL A 72 -47.21 44.73 -17.35
CA VAL A 72 -47.24 43.43 -16.65
C VAL A 72 -48.68 43.00 -16.41
N ILE A 73 -49.20 42.12 -17.27
CA ILE A 73 -50.54 41.55 -17.11
C ILE A 73 -50.55 40.57 -15.92
N GLU A 74 -51.22 40.95 -14.82
CA GLU A 74 -51.33 40.18 -13.57
C GLU A 74 -51.99 38.81 -13.75
N LYS A 75 -52.85 38.64 -14.75
CA LYS A 75 -53.54 37.38 -15.06
C LYS A 75 -52.59 36.23 -15.42
N ASN A 76 -51.37 36.54 -15.86
CA ASN A 76 -50.33 35.56 -16.18
C ASN A 76 -49.32 35.36 -15.03
N ARG A 77 -49.58 35.90 -13.84
CA ARG A 77 -48.69 35.80 -12.66
C ARG A 77 -48.50 34.35 -12.21
N ASP A 78 -49.57 33.56 -12.21
CA ASP A 78 -49.52 32.14 -11.82
C ASP A 78 -48.72 31.30 -12.82
N LEU A 79 -48.84 31.60 -14.13
CA LEU A 79 -48.03 30.98 -15.16
C LEU A 79 -46.55 31.33 -15.03
N ARG A 80 -46.21 32.51 -14.49
CA ARG A 80 -44.81 32.91 -14.20
C ARG A 80 -44.29 32.22 -12.93
N GLN A 81 -45.11 32.08 -11.89
CA GLN A 81 -44.75 31.33 -10.67
C GLN A 81 -44.56 29.83 -10.95
N ARG A 82 -45.38 29.23 -11.82
CA ARG A 82 -45.25 27.82 -12.23
C ARG A 82 -44.08 27.53 -13.16
N ARG A 83 -43.47 28.54 -13.78
CA ARG A 83 -42.49 28.36 -14.87
C ARG A 83 -41.03 28.24 -14.44
N ARG A 84 -40.65 28.44 -13.18
CA ARG A 84 -39.23 28.37 -12.78
C ARG A 84 -39.00 27.73 -11.42
N SER A 85 -39.01 26.41 -11.39
CA SER A 85 -38.16 25.60 -10.51
C SER A 85 -37.41 24.55 -11.35
N SER A 86 -36.47 25.00 -12.19
CA SER A 86 -35.59 24.11 -12.98
C SER A 86 -34.69 23.21 -12.11
N LEU A 87 -34.61 23.46 -10.80
CA LEU A 87 -33.97 22.54 -9.84
C LEU A 87 -34.84 21.32 -9.50
N GLY A 88 -36.17 21.46 -9.49
CA GLY A 88 -37.09 20.45 -8.98
C GLY A 88 -37.41 19.31 -9.95
N LEU A 89 -36.89 19.35 -11.19
CA LEU A 89 -37.03 18.27 -12.18
C LEU A 89 -35.75 17.42 -12.34
N ARG A 90 -34.67 17.78 -11.65
CA ARG A 90 -33.42 17.02 -11.68
C ARG A 90 -33.63 15.68 -10.97
N GLY A 91 -33.32 14.57 -11.65
CA GLY A 91 -33.37 13.21 -11.08
C GLY A 91 -34.73 12.50 -11.11
N LYS A 92 -35.85 13.20 -11.39
CA LYS A 92 -37.22 12.62 -11.37
C LYS A 92 -37.46 11.48 -12.36
N ARG A 93 -36.71 11.46 -13.47
CA ARG A 93 -36.79 10.38 -14.46
C ARG A 93 -36.04 9.13 -14.05
N ALA A 94 -35.03 9.24 -13.20
CA ALA A 94 -34.19 8.10 -12.83
C ALA A 94 -34.73 7.40 -11.56
N SER A 95 -35.41 8.15 -10.69
CA SER A 95 -36.00 7.69 -9.43
C SER A 95 -37.35 6.99 -9.59
N SER A 96 -38.22 7.48 -10.48
CA SER A 96 -39.59 6.95 -10.67
C SER A 96 -39.65 5.57 -11.32
N ILE A 97 -38.57 5.13 -11.97
CA ILE A 97 -38.55 3.85 -12.72
C ILE A 97 -38.26 2.66 -11.78
N ILE A 98 -37.66 2.90 -10.60
CA ILE A 98 -37.36 1.84 -9.62
C ILE A 98 -38.62 1.23 -9.01
N ALA A 99 -39.71 1.99 -8.90
CA ALA A 99 -40.99 1.46 -8.44
C ALA A 99 -41.54 0.37 -9.39
N ASN A 100 -41.11 0.36 -10.66
CA ASN A 100 -41.64 -0.51 -11.71
C ASN A 100 -40.61 -1.55 -12.19
N GLY A 101 -39.54 -1.81 -11.43
CA GLY A 101 -38.60 -2.91 -11.70
C GLY A 101 -37.55 -2.65 -12.79
N SER A 102 -37.47 -1.44 -13.35
CA SER A 102 -36.38 -1.06 -14.27
C SER A 102 -35.54 0.08 -13.68
N ILE A 103 -34.22 -0.07 -13.67
CA ILE A 103 -33.31 0.96 -13.15
C ILE A 103 -32.65 1.67 -14.32
N ALA A 104 -32.93 2.96 -14.48
CA ALA A 104 -32.17 3.81 -15.38
C ALA A 104 -30.79 4.07 -14.78
N LEU A 105 -29.75 3.75 -15.54
CA LEU A 105 -28.37 3.92 -15.14
C LEU A 105 -27.86 5.32 -15.48
N PRO A 106 -27.03 5.93 -14.62
CA PRO A 106 -26.27 7.11 -14.99
C PRO A 106 -25.37 6.80 -16.19
N HIS A 107 -25.22 7.78 -17.09
CA HIS A 107 -24.28 7.66 -18.21
C HIS A 107 -22.84 7.44 -17.69
N PRO A 108 -21.99 6.61 -18.34
CA PRO A 108 -20.65 6.26 -17.85
C PRO A 108 -19.70 7.45 -17.67
N SER A 109 -20.00 8.61 -18.27
CA SER A 109 -19.23 9.85 -18.10
C SER A 109 -19.46 10.55 -16.76
N ILE A 110 -20.44 10.12 -15.96
CA ILE A 110 -20.79 10.73 -14.68
C ILE A 110 -19.94 10.09 -13.57
N SER A 111 -19.19 10.87 -12.79
CA SER A 111 -18.35 10.32 -11.72
C SER A 111 -19.18 9.73 -10.57
N HIS A 112 -18.63 8.71 -9.88
CA HIS A 112 -19.20 8.07 -8.68
C HIS A 112 -19.67 9.09 -7.63
N GLU A 113 -18.89 10.16 -7.45
CA GLU A 113 -19.14 11.21 -6.46
C GLU A 113 -20.41 12.02 -6.74
N SER A 114 -20.86 12.09 -8.00
CA SER A 114 -21.96 12.95 -8.41
C SER A 114 -23.32 12.25 -8.50
N PHE A 115 -23.37 10.94 -8.30
CA PHE A 115 -24.57 10.11 -8.42
C PHE A 115 -25.73 10.58 -7.53
N PHE A 116 -25.44 11.00 -6.30
CA PHE A 116 -26.47 11.47 -5.37
C PHE A 116 -27.28 12.65 -5.92
N LYS A 117 -26.69 13.50 -6.77
CA LYS A 117 -27.35 14.67 -7.39
C LYS A 117 -28.38 14.30 -8.45
N HIS A 118 -28.39 13.05 -8.89
CA HIS A 118 -29.28 12.55 -9.93
C HIS A 118 -30.43 11.70 -9.36
N ILE A 119 -30.51 11.58 -8.03
CA ILE A 119 -31.59 10.89 -7.34
C ILE A 119 -32.57 11.94 -6.81
N SER A 120 -33.87 11.67 -6.87
CA SER A 120 -34.88 12.59 -6.36
C SER A 120 -34.82 12.74 -4.85
N GLU A 121 -34.86 13.99 -4.39
CA GLU A 121 -34.93 14.36 -2.98
C GLU A 121 -36.29 14.01 -2.35
N ASP A 122 -37.32 13.81 -3.18
CA ASP A 122 -38.68 13.46 -2.75
C ASP A 122 -38.80 12.00 -2.24
N LEU A 123 -37.79 11.15 -2.49
CA LEU A 123 -37.78 9.75 -2.04
C LEU A 123 -37.25 9.60 -0.61
N PRO A 124 -37.76 8.62 0.18
CA PRO A 124 -37.21 8.27 1.50
C PRO A 124 -35.72 7.94 1.44
N GLU A 125 -34.96 8.29 2.48
CA GLU A 125 -33.50 8.14 2.51
C GLU A 125 -33.01 6.71 2.26
N PRO A 126 -33.65 5.64 2.80
CA PRO A 126 -33.21 4.26 2.52
C PRO A 126 -33.42 3.86 1.06
N VAL A 127 -34.47 4.39 0.42
CA VAL A 127 -34.76 4.14 -1.01
C VAL A 127 -33.77 4.90 -1.89
N ARG A 128 -33.42 6.12 -1.50
CA ARG A 128 -32.34 6.89 -2.14
C ARG A 128 -31.00 6.18 -2.02
N MET A 129 -30.69 5.66 -0.84
CA MET A 129 -29.48 4.87 -0.59
C MET A 129 -29.47 3.59 -1.44
N LYS A 130 -30.60 2.87 -1.49
CA LYS A 130 -30.76 1.69 -2.34
C LYS A 130 -30.43 2.01 -3.80
N GLN A 131 -31.00 3.09 -4.34
CA GLN A 131 -30.76 3.52 -5.71
C GLN A 131 -29.28 3.84 -5.97
N LEU A 132 -28.64 4.54 -5.04
CA LEU A 132 -27.21 4.86 -5.12
C LEU A 132 -26.36 3.59 -5.11
N LEU A 133 -26.67 2.64 -4.22
CA LEU A 133 -25.94 1.39 -4.09
C LEU A 133 -26.06 0.51 -5.34
N ILE A 134 -27.25 0.44 -5.94
CA ILE A 134 -27.48 -0.26 -7.21
C ILE A 134 -26.64 0.35 -8.35
N TRP A 135 -26.59 1.68 -8.43
CA TRP A 135 -25.79 2.37 -9.46
C TRP A 135 -24.28 2.13 -9.28
N CYS A 136 -23.78 2.21 -8.05
CA CYS A 136 -22.39 1.94 -7.74
C CYS A 136 -22.02 0.47 -8.00
N ALA A 137 -22.86 -0.47 -7.56
CA ALA A 137 -22.63 -1.91 -7.74
C ALA A 137 -22.59 -2.29 -9.23
N LYS A 138 -23.54 -1.79 -10.03
CA LYS A 138 -23.56 -2.07 -11.47
C LYS A 138 -22.34 -1.52 -12.18
N ARG A 139 -21.88 -0.31 -11.81
CA ARG A 139 -20.67 0.27 -12.40
C ARG A 139 -19.39 -0.45 -11.97
N ALA A 140 -19.31 -0.91 -10.72
CA ALA A 140 -18.20 -1.73 -10.24
C ALA A 140 -18.10 -3.06 -11.00
N LEU A 141 -19.24 -3.72 -11.27
CA LEU A 141 -19.30 -4.93 -12.09
C LEU A 141 -18.87 -4.67 -13.55
N ASP A 142 -19.31 -3.57 -14.14
CA ASP A 142 -18.89 -3.17 -15.49
C ASP A 142 -17.38 -2.87 -15.55
N GLU A 143 -16.83 -2.16 -14.56
CA GLU A 143 -15.40 -1.90 -14.43
C GLU A 143 -14.61 -3.21 -14.25
N GLN A 144 -15.07 -4.15 -13.43
CA GLN A 144 -14.44 -5.48 -13.30
C GLN A 144 -14.47 -6.27 -14.60
N LYS A 145 -15.56 -6.19 -15.36
CA LYS A 145 -15.71 -6.85 -16.68
C LYS A 145 -14.75 -6.25 -17.72
N MET A 146 -14.59 -4.93 -17.70
CA MET A 146 -13.68 -4.20 -18.60
C MET A 146 -12.20 -4.37 -18.21
N SER A 147 -11.90 -4.38 -16.90
CA SER A 147 -10.53 -4.45 -16.37
C SER A 147 -9.83 -5.76 -16.74
N GLY A 148 -10.57 -6.86 -16.96
CA GLY A 148 -10.01 -8.14 -17.43
C GLY A 148 -8.98 -8.78 -16.48
N LEU A 149 -8.73 -8.16 -15.32
CA LEU A 149 -7.74 -8.54 -14.33
C LEU A 149 -8.28 -9.70 -13.48
N GLY A 150 -8.28 -10.91 -14.04
CA GLY A 150 -8.70 -12.13 -13.34
C GLY A 150 -9.74 -12.97 -14.07
N LYS A 151 -9.65 -13.07 -15.40
CA LYS A 151 -10.59 -13.86 -16.21
C LYS A 151 -10.65 -15.36 -15.86
N ASP A 152 -9.66 -15.92 -15.17
CA ASP A 152 -9.49 -17.39 -15.10
C ASP A 152 -9.45 -17.99 -13.69
N SER A 153 -9.62 -17.19 -12.63
CA SER A 153 -9.71 -17.76 -11.29
C SER A 153 -11.14 -18.23 -11.02
N ARG A 154 -11.31 -19.54 -10.77
CA ARG A 154 -12.61 -20.12 -10.34
C ARG A 154 -13.24 -19.33 -9.18
N ALA A 155 -12.41 -18.78 -8.29
CA ALA A 155 -12.85 -17.92 -7.20
C ALA A 155 -13.42 -16.58 -7.69
N ALA A 156 -12.85 -15.97 -8.73
CA ALA A 156 -13.34 -14.73 -9.31
C ALA A 156 -14.68 -14.93 -10.06
N SER A 157 -14.84 -16.03 -10.80
CA SER A 157 -16.12 -16.35 -11.44
C SER A 157 -17.23 -16.60 -10.41
N LEU A 158 -16.93 -17.34 -9.34
CA LEU A 158 -17.87 -17.56 -8.24
C LEU A 158 -18.23 -16.24 -7.54
N ALA A 159 -17.24 -15.39 -7.27
CA ALA A 159 -17.47 -14.07 -6.68
C ALA A 159 -18.41 -13.22 -7.54
N ARG A 160 -18.22 -13.21 -8.87
CA ARG A 160 -19.13 -12.50 -9.79
C ARG A 160 -20.56 -13.02 -9.74
N THR A 161 -20.75 -14.34 -9.73
CA THR A 161 -22.09 -14.93 -9.61
C THR A 161 -22.77 -14.49 -8.32
N ILE A 162 -22.04 -14.48 -7.20
CA ILE A 162 -22.55 -14.01 -5.91
C ILE A 162 -22.86 -12.51 -5.94
N GLU A 163 -21.98 -11.69 -6.54
CA GLU A 163 -22.21 -10.25 -6.67
C GLU A 163 -23.44 -9.92 -7.54
N GLU A 164 -23.66 -10.67 -8.63
CA GLU A 164 -24.85 -10.57 -9.49
C GLU A 164 -26.14 -11.00 -8.77
N GLU A 165 -26.07 -12.05 -7.94
CA GLU A 165 -27.18 -12.51 -7.10
C GLU A 165 -27.56 -11.44 -6.06
N ILE A 166 -26.58 -10.87 -5.35
CA ILE A 166 -26.80 -9.80 -4.38
C ILE A 166 -27.41 -8.57 -5.06
N LEU A 167 -26.93 -8.20 -6.24
CA LEU A 167 -27.49 -7.09 -7.01
C LEU A 167 -28.95 -7.37 -7.39
N SER A 168 -29.25 -8.59 -7.84
CA SER A 168 -30.62 -9.00 -8.19
C SER A 168 -31.55 -8.96 -6.97
N ASP A 169 -31.08 -9.46 -5.82
CA ASP A 169 -31.83 -9.45 -4.56
C ASP A 169 -32.08 -8.04 -4.03
N LEU A 170 -31.14 -7.11 -4.24
CA LEU A 170 -31.34 -5.69 -3.96
C LEU A 170 -32.42 -5.13 -4.88
N ILE A 171 -32.38 -5.40 -6.18
CA ILE A 171 -33.39 -4.91 -7.14
C ILE A 171 -34.78 -5.43 -6.77
N GLU A 172 -34.90 -6.72 -6.48
CA GLU A 172 -36.13 -7.44 -6.12
C GLU A 172 -36.68 -7.09 -4.71
N ASN A 173 -36.01 -6.21 -3.96
CA ASN A 173 -36.36 -5.81 -2.59
C ASN A 173 -36.25 -6.94 -1.54
N LYS A 174 -35.55 -8.04 -1.82
CA LYS A 174 -35.29 -9.08 -0.80
C LYS A 174 -34.33 -8.57 0.28
N LEU A 175 -33.40 -7.71 -0.13
CA LEU A 175 -32.47 -7.02 0.76
C LEU A 175 -32.93 -5.57 0.92
N SER A 176 -33.39 -5.20 2.13
CA SER A 176 -33.77 -3.82 2.45
C SER A 176 -32.59 -3.06 3.07
N PRO A 177 -32.06 -1.99 2.44
CA PRO A 177 -31.02 -1.12 3.03
C PRO A 177 -31.54 -0.21 4.15
N SER A 178 -32.60 -0.62 4.86
CA SER A 178 -33.22 0.18 5.92
C SER A 178 -32.36 0.16 7.16
N TRP A 179 -31.76 1.30 7.50
CA TRP A 179 -31.18 1.51 8.82
C TRP A 179 -32.23 1.91 9.88
N TYR A 180 -33.49 2.12 9.48
CA TYR A 180 -34.58 2.43 10.42
C TYR A 180 -35.00 1.24 11.28
N ASN A 181 -34.66 0.01 10.86
CA ASN A 181 -35.01 -1.23 11.55
C ASN A 181 -33.78 -2.00 12.06
N ARG A 182 -32.65 -1.31 12.28
CA ARG A 182 -31.46 -1.95 12.85
C ARG A 182 -31.77 -2.38 14.28
N LYS A 183 -32.01 -3.68 14.47
CA LYS A 183 -31.96 -4.26 15.81
C LYS A 183 -30.50 -4.21 16.27
N GLU A 184 -30.28 -3.77 17.50
CA GLU A 184 -28.99 -3.90 18.20
C GLU A 184 -28.78 -5.38 18.60
N GLU A 185 -28.89 -6.29 17.63
CA GLU A 185 -28.45 -7.67 17.83
C GLU A 185 -26.94 -7.70 17.64
N ASP A 186 -26.22 -8.32 18.57
CA ASP A 186 -24.77 -8.54 18.50
C ASP A 186 -24.47 -9.33 17.22
N ILE A 187 -24.20 -8.63 16.13
CA ILE A 187 -23.83 -9.23 14.86
C ILE A 187 -22.52 -9.96 15.15
N LEU A 188 -22.57 -11.29 15.21
CA LEU A 188 -21.40 -12.15 15.35
C LEU A 188 -20.62 -12.12 14.02
N ILE A 189 -20.03 -10.97 13.70
CA ILE A 189 -19.17 -10.79 12.54
C ILE A 189 -17.96 -11.66 12.81
N LYS A 190 -17.89 -12.83 12.17
CA LYS A 190 -16.68 -13.66 12.17
C LYS A 190 -15.61 -12.86 11.41
N PRO A 191 -14.60 -12.29 12.08
CA PRO A 191 -13.63 -11.46 11.40
C PRO A 191 -12.82 -12.33 10.44
N LYS A 192 -12.63 -11.82 9.22
CA LYS A 192 -11.69 -12.45 8.29
C LYS A 192 -10.30 -12.40 8.91
N PRO A 193 -9.48 -13.48 8.78
CA PRO A 193 -8.14 -13.46 9.34
C PRO A 193 -7.32 -12.36 8.67
N HIS A 194 -6.53 -11.64 9.48
CA HIS A 194 -5.62 -10.60 9.00
C HIS A 194 -4.66 -11.18 7.94
N PRO A 195 -4.36 -10.48 6.84
CA PRO A 195 -3.52 -11.00 5.74
C PRO A 195 -2.15 -11.50 6.23
N ARG A 196 -1.52 -10.76 7.15
CA ARG A 196 -0.27 -11.18 7.81
C ARG A 196 -0.38 -12.52 8.54
N ASN A 197 -1.54 -12.84 9.14
CA ASN A 197 -1.74 -14.13 9.80
C ASN A 197 -1.77 -15.26 8.77
N ILE A 198 -2.39 -15.04 7.62
CA ILE A 198 -2.41 -16.01 6.51
C ILE A 198 -0.99 -16.24 5.97
N GLU A 199 -0.21 -15.18 5.77
CA GLU A 199 1.20 -15.29 5.34
C GLU A 199 2.06 -15.99 6.38
N ASN A 200 1.88 -15.66 7.66
CA ASN A 200 2.60 -16.32 8.75
C ASN A 200 2.25 -17.81 8.80
N GLN A 201 0.97 -18.19 8.65
CA GLN A 201 0.56 -19.59 8.58
C GLN A 201 1.19 -20.33 7.40
N LYS A 202 1.33 -19.69 6.23
CA LYS A 202 2.05 -20.28 5.09
C LYS A 202 3.53 -20.49 5.41
N LYS A 203 4.19 -19.48 5.96
CA LYS A 203 5.61 -19.56 6.36
C LYS A 203 5.86 -20.61 7.43
N ILE A 204 4.96 -20.73 8.42
CA ILE A 204 5.03 -21.77 9.45
C ILE A 204 5.05 -23.15 8.80
N LYS A 205 4.13 -23.42 7.87
CA LYS A 205 4.10 -24.70 7.14
C LYS A 205 5.39 -24.95 6.35
N GLU A 206 5.91 -23.94 5.67
CA GLU A 206 7.19 -24.05 4.95
C GLU A 206 8.37 -24.34 5.90
N PHE A 207 8.39 -23.73 7.08
CA PHE A 207 9.44 -23.97 8.07
C PHE A 207 9.29 -25.32 8.77
N GLU A 208 8.07 -25.78 9.05
CA GLU A 208 7.79 -27.11 9.58
C GLU A 208 8.26 -28.20 8.62
N GLU A 209 8.00 -28.04 7.32
CA GLU A 209 8.48 -28.96 6.29
C GLU A 209 10.01 -29.01 6.24
N LYS A 210 10.68 -27.83 6.26
CA LYS A 210 12.14 -27.75 6.31
C LYS A 210 12.71 -28.40 7.58
N LEU A 211 12.07 -28.18 8.72
CA LEU A 211 12.46 -28.81 9.99
C LEU A 211 12.31 -30.33 9.94
N SER A 212 11.26 -30.85 9.31
CA SER A 212 11.09 -32.31 9.12
C SER A 212 12.25 -32.88 8.30
N ARG A 213 12.56 -32.27 7.16
CA ARG A 213 13.66 -32.70 6.29
C ARG A 213 15.02 -32.69 7.00
N LEU A 214 15.32 -31.61 7.73
CA LEU A 214 16.58 -31.52 8.49
C LEU A 214 16.65 -32.56 9.61
N LYS A 215 15.54 -32.85 10.29
CA LYS A 215 15.49 -33.90 11.32
C LYS A 215 15.72 -35.28 10.73
N GLU A 216 15.12 -35.57 9.57
CA GLU A 216 15.37 -36.81 8.84
C GLU A 216 16.85 -36.92 8.46
N GLU A 217 17.45 -35.84 7.97
CA GLU A 217 18.87 -35.80 7.62
C GLU A 217 19.75 -36.07 8.84
N ILE A 218 19.51 -35.39 9.96
CA ILE A 218 20.22 -35.62 11.23
C ILE A 218 20.07 -37.08 11.66
N ASN A 219 18.87 -37.66 11.57
CA ASN A 219 18.65 -39.06 11.91
C ASN A 219 19.46 -40.00 10.99
N THR A 220 19.55 -39.69 9.70
CA THR A 220 20.39 -40.48 8.77
C THR A 220 21.86 -40.36 9.10
N TRP A 221 22.35 -39.16 9.44
CA TRP A 221 23.73 -38.95 9.86
C TRP A 221 24.06 -39.68 11.15
N ASN A 222 23.20 -39.59 12.18
CA ASN A 222 23.37 -40.31 13.44
C ASN A 222 23.37 -41.83 13.22
N ARG A 223 22.55 -42.34 12.30
CA ARG A 223 22.54 -43.77 11.95
C ARG A 223 23.85 -44.19 11.27
N LEU A 224 24.40 -43.34 10.39
CA LEU A 224 25.68 -43.59 9.74
C LEU A 224 26.83 -43.55 10.77
N GLU A 225 26.83 -42.58 11.66
CA GLU A 225 27.84 -42.44 12.72
C GLU A 225 27.84 -43.66 13.65
N THR A 226 26.67 -44.07 14.13
CA THR A 226 26.53 -45.30 14.95
C THR A 226 26.98 -46.54 14.19
N SER A 227 26.65 -46.67 12.91
CA SER A 227 27.14 -47.77 12.08
C SER A 227 28.66 -47.76 11.89
N PHE A 228 29.26 -46.57 11.72
CA PHE A 228 30.70 -46.39 11.57
C PHE A 228 31.45 -46.75 12.85
N LEU A 229 30.95 -46.29 14.00
CA LEU A 229 31.50 -46.64 15.31
C LEU A 229 31.38 -48.15 15.58
N SER A 230 30.26 -48.78 15.21
CA SER A 230 30.08 -50.23 15.32
C SER A 230 31.06 -51.02 14.44
N CYS A 231 31.42 -50.53 13.26
CA CYS A 231 32.45 -51.16 12.40
C CYS A 231 33.87 -50.99 12.96
N LYS A 232 34.15 -49.90 13.67
CA LYS A 232 35.48 -49.61 14.23
C LYS A 232 35.78 -50.47 15.47
N ASN A 233 34.78 -50.77 16.28
CA ASN A 233 34.92 -51.60 17.49
C ASN A 233 35.09 -53.10 17.19
N ASN A 234 34.92 -53.55 15.94
CA ASN A 234 35.18 -54.94 15.50
C ASN A 234 36.58 -55.13 14.90
N ARG A 235 37.46 -54.11 14.93
CA ARG A 235 38.89 -54.29 14.64
C ARG A 235 39.63 -54.41 15.97
N ASP A 236 39.77 -55.65 16.43
CA ASP A 236 40.68 -56.01 17.52
C ASP A 236 42.09 -55.51 17.16
N PHE A 237 42.52 -54.45 17.84
CA PHE A 237 43.91 -54.03 17.89
C PHE A 237 44.64 -54.95 18.87
N GLU A 238 45.29 -55.99 18.37
CA GLU A 238 46.36 -56.64 19.14
C GLU A 238 47.59 -55.72 19.19
N ASN A 239 47.79 -55.16 20.39
CA ASN A 239 49.04 -54.88 21.10
C ASN A 239 50.29 -54.39 20.32
N PRO A 240 50.71 -53.11 20.49
CA PRO A 240 52.01 -52.63 20.06
C PRO A 240 52.97 -52.52 21.25
N GLN A 241 53.59 -53.64 21.66
CA GLN A 241 54.83 -53.60 22.43
C GLN A 241 55.82 -54.63 21.89
N ASP A 242 57.06 -54.18 21.79
CA ASP A 242 58.29 -54.87 21.37
C ASP A 242 58.55 -54.96 19.86
N ILE A 243 59.55 -54.17 19.39
CA ILE A 243 60.88 -54.67 18.99
C ILE A 243 61.69 -53.52 18.39
N VAL A 244 62.82 -53.23 19.04
CA VAL A 244 63.92 -52.41 18.54
C VAL A 244 64.99 -53.34 17.94
N SER A 245 65.69 -52.82 16.92
CA SER A 245 66.99 -53.23 16.35
C SER A 245 67.07 -54.31 15.27
N GLU A 246 67.52 -53.82 14.10
CA GLU A 246 68.33 -54.43 13.05
C GLU A 246 68.92 -55.82 13.31
N THR A 247 68.67 -56.78 12.42
CA THR A 247 69.74 -57.60 11.81
C THR A 247 69.27 -58.26 10.52
N ALA A 248 70.22 -58.47 9.63
CA ALA A 248 70.06 -58.93 8.25
C ALA A 248 69.49 -60.36 8.09
N ALA A 249 69.06 -60.57 6.83
CA ALA A 249 69.00 -61.82 6.07
C ALA A 249 67.60 -62.44 5.84
N ASN A 250 67.34 -62.59 4.54
CA ASN A 250 66.47 -63.57 3.88
C ASN A 250 65.01 -63.17 3.65
N GLY A 251 64.81 -62.55 2.48
CA GLY A 251 63.95 -63.17 1.48
C GLY A 251 62.48 -62.79 1.47
N VAL A 252 62.17 -61.51 1.27
CA VAL A 252 60.97 -61.13 0.51
C VAL A 252 61.38 -60.02 -0.46
N LEU A 253 61.27 -60.33 -1.74
CA LEU A 253 61.59 -59.48 -2.87
C LEU A 253 60.60 -58.30 -2.90
N PHE A 254 61.01 -57.13 -2.42
CA PHE A 254 60.39 -55.88 -2.83
C PHE A 254 61.11 -55.41 -4.11
N PRO A 255 60.42 -55.30 -5.26
CA PRO A 255 61.00 -54.63 -6.41
C PRO A 255 61.25 -53.18 -6.02
N SER A 256 62.52 -52.85 -5.85
CA SER A 256 63.00 -51.48 -5.77
C SER A 256 62.95 -50.90 -7.18
N GLU A 257 61.76 -50.58 -7.65
CA GLU A 257 61.58 -49.57 -8.69
C GLU A 257 61.41 -48.24 -7.97
N ASP A 258 62.26 -47.29 -8.37
CA ASP A 258 62.16 -45.89 -8.03
C ASP A 258 60.69 -45.46 -8.06
N ILE A 259 60.11 -45.15 -6.90
CA ILE A 259 58.86 -44.39 -6.86
C ILE A 259 59.24 -42.98 -7.28
N LYS A 260 59.37 -42.79 -8.58
CA LYS A 260 58.99 -41.54 -9.23
C LYS A 260 57.58 -41.25 -8.71
N LEU A 261 57.48 -40.25 -7.83
CA LEU A 261 56.27 -39.47 -7.74
C LEU A 261 56.11 -38.74 -9.08
N ASP A 262 55.66 -39.47 -10.10
CA ASP A 262 54.93 -38.88 -11.21
C ASP A 262 53.56 -38.51 -10.65
N CYS A 263 53.49 -37.35 -9.98
CA CYS A 263 52.28 -36.56 -10.02
C CYS A 263 52.33 -35.80 -11.34
N PRO A 264 51.57 -36.18 -12.39
CA PRO A 264 51.36 -35.32 -13.53
C PRO A 264 50.33 -34.27 -13.11
N ILE A 265 50.71 -33.38 -12.20
CA ILE A 265 49.97 -32.14 -12.00
C ILE A 265 50.82 -31.12 -12.73
N ASP A 266 50.41 -30.79 -13.95
CA ASP A 266 51.01 -29.73 -14.74
C ASP A 266 51.07 -28.47 -13.87
N HIS A 267 52.27 -28.15 -13.35
CA HIS A 267 52.49 -26.97 -12.53
C HIS A 267 52.03 -25.67 -13.24
N SER A 268 51.98 -25.71 -14.58
CA SER A 268 51.39 -24.66 -15.42
C SER A 268 49.88 -24.50 -15.20
N GLU A 269 49.12 -25.60 -15.19
CA GLU A 269 47.67 -25.61 -15.04
C GLU A 269 47.25 -25.18 -13.62
N LEU A 270 48.03 -25.57 -12.61
CA LEU A 270 47.84 -25.11 -11.23
C LEU A 270 48.11 -23.61 -11.08
N LEU A 271 49.15 -23.08 -11.72
CA LEU A 271 49.46 -21.64 -11.69
C LEU A 271 48.40 -20.83 -12.45
N GLU A 272 47.83 -21.37 -13.51
CA GLU A 272 46.75 -20.74 -14.27
C GLU A 272 45.44 -20.75 -13.48
N TRP A 273 45.13 -21.87 -12.81
CA TRP A 273 44.02 -21.96 -11.86
C TRP A 273 44.16 -20.95 -10.71
N LEU A 274 45.34 -20.86 -10.09
CA LEU A 274 45.58 -19.94 -8.98
C LEU A 274 45.50 -18.47 -9.41
N LYS A 275 45.94 -18.13 -10.63
CA LYS A 275 45.73 -16.80 -11.22
C LYS A 275 44.24 -16.51 -11.46
N SER A 276 43.49 -17.50 -11.95
CA SER A 276 42.04 -17.36 -12.18
C SER A 276 41.27 -17.17 -10.87
N GLU A 277 41.61 -17.94 -9.82
CA GLU A 277 40.96 -17.84 -8.52
C GLU A 277 41.35 -16.55 -7.81
N LYS A 278 42.59 -16.06 -7.96
CA LYS A 278 43.00 -14.75 -7.46
C LYS A 278 42.19 -13.61 -8.10
N ALA A 279 42.00 -13.64 -9.42
CA ALA A 279 41.17 -12.65 -10.13
C ALA A 279 39.69 -12.75 -9.73
N ASN A 280 39.20 -13.97 -9.47
CA ASN A 280 37.84 -14.19 -8.97
C ASN A 280 37.67 -13.66 -7.54
N LEU A 281 38.67 -13.86 -6.69
CA LEU A 281 38.69 -13.37 -5.32
C LEU A 281 38.68 -11.84 -5.29
N GLU A 282 39.48 -11.18 -6.12
CA GLU A 282 39.49 -9.72 -6.27
C GLU A 282 38.09 -9.20 -6.63
N PHE A 283 37.46 -9.79 -7.64
CA PHE A 283 36.10 -9.43 -8.03
C PHE A 283 35.06 -9.69 -6.92
N LYS A 284 35.19 -10.79 -6.16
CA LYS A 284 34.32 -11.08 -5.01
C LYS A 284 34.49 -10.05 -3.89
N VAL A 285 35.73 -9.65 -3.62
CA VAL A 285 36.06 -8.63 -2.61
C VAL A 285 35.52 -7.27 -3.04
N ASP A 286 35.68 -6.89 -4.30
CA ASP A 286 35.14 -5.65 -4.85
C ASP A 286 33.60 -5.62 -4.81
N ARG A 287 32.96 -6.74 -5.13
CA ARG A 287 31.51 -6.89 -4.99
C ARG A 287 31.07 -6.73 -3.54
N LEU A 288 31.82 -7.29 -2.60
CA LEU A 288 31.54 -7.16 -1.17
C LEU A 288 31.72 -5.70 -0.73
N TYR A 289 32.82 -5.06 -1.13
CA TYR A 289 33.08 -3.64 -0.84
C TYR A 289 31.97 -2.74 -1.40
N HIS A 290 31.53 -2.98 -2.63
CA HIS A 290 30.42 -2.25 -3.23
C HIS A 290 29.12 -2.47 -2.44
N SER A 291 28.81 -3.70 -2.05
CA SER A 291 27.61 -3.97 -1.24
C SER A 291 27.66 -3.29 0.12
N LEU A 292 28.84 -3.25 0.76
CA LEU A 292 29.05 -2.57 2.03
C LEU A 292 28.88 -1.06 1.88
N HIS A 293 29.43 -0.47 0.82
CA HIS A 293 29.28 0.95 0.52
C HIS A 293 27.81 1.32 0.22
N VAL A 294 27.07 0.47 -0.50
CA VAL A 294 25.64 0.68 -0.74
C VAL A 294 24.86 0.64 0.57
N ILE A 295 25.15 -0.31 1.47
CA ILE A 295 24.52 -0.39 2.79
C ILE A 295 24.87 0.85 3.62
N ASP A 296 26.14 1.27 3.67
CA ASP A 296 26.58 2.43 4.44
C ASP A 296 25.96 3.74 3.90
N SER A 297 25.94 3.93 2.59
CA SER A 297 25.27 5.09 2.00
C SER A 297 23.76 5.09 2.27
N PHE A 298 23.11 3.92 2.27
CA PHE A 298 21.70 3.80 2.63
C PHE A 298 21.44 4.15 4.10
N THR A 299 22.26 3.66 5.04
CA THR A 299 22.10 3.98 6.46
C THR A 299 22.32 5.48 6.71
N GLN A 300 23.30 6.10 6.06
CA GLN A 300 23.51 7.54 6.13
C GLN A 300 22.31 8.34 5.63
N VAL A 301 21.73 7.96 4.49
CA VAL A 301 20.53 8.62 3.93
C VAL A 301 19.32 8.41 4.85
N SER A 302 19.12 7.18 5.35
CA SER A 302 18.04 6.86 6.28
C SER A 302 18.14 7.68 7.57
N ASN A 303 19.35 7.83 8.13
CA ASN A 303 19.58 8.65 9.31
C ASN A 303 19.27 10.12 9.05
N ARG A 304 19.69 10.68 7.90
CA ARG A 304 19.34 12.06 7.53
C ARG A 304 17.84 12.26 7.36
N TYR A 305 17.15 11.30 6.76
CA TYR A 305 15.69 11.35 6.62
C TYR A 305 15.00 11.28 7.99
N ALA A 306 15.43 10.36 8.85
CA ALA A 306 14.90 10.22 10.20
C ALA A 306 15.11 11.49 11.03
N THR A 307 16.30 12.10 10.98
CA THR A 307 16.54 13.38 11.69
C THR A 307 15.70 14.52 11.13
N GLN A 308 15.51 14.59 9.81
CA GLN A 308 14.65 15.59 9.19
C GLN A 308 13.18 15.40 9.59
N LEU A 309 12.67 14.17 9.55
CA LEU A 309 11.32 13.83 9.99
C LEU A 309 11.10 14.20 11.45
N LEU A 310 12.02 13.76 12.34
CA LEU A 310 11.97 14.08 13.76
C LEU A 310 12.05 15.58 14.00
N SER A 311 12.85 16.33 13.23
CA SER A 311 12.91 17.79 13.35
C SER A 311 11.61 18.47 12.93
N ASN A 312 10.92 17.95 11.91
CA ASN A 312 9.63 18.46 11.48
C ASN A 312 8.53 18.15 12.51
N VAL A 313 8.52 16.92 13.04
CA VAL A 313 7.59 16.51 14.10
C VAL A 313 7.82 17.33 15.36
N ALA A 314 9.08 17.54 15.76
CA ALA A 314 9.44 18.38 16.91
C ALA A 314 8.94 19.82 16.71
N LYS A 315 9.13 20.41 15.51
CA LYS A 315 8.58 21.74 15.18
C LYS A 315 7.06 21.77 15.24
N ALA A 316 6.38 20.76 14.70
CA ALA A 316 4.92 20.69 14.72
C ALA A 316 4.37 20.56 16.15
N ILE A 317 5.03 19.78 17.01
CA ILE A 317 4.70 19.67 18.44
C ILE A 317 4.91 21.01 19.14
N GLN A 318 6.05 21.66 18.92
CA GLN A 318 6.35 22.97 19.52
C GLN A 318 5.35 24.04 19.08
N GLU A 319 4.95 24.04 17.80
CA GLU A 319 3.94 24.95 17.28
C GLU A 319 2.57 24.69 17.90
N ARG A 320 2.17 23.42 18.03
CA ARG A 320 0.94 23.03 18.72
C ARG A 320 0.96 23.45 20.20
N GLU A 321 2.09 23.31 20.88
CA GLU A 321 2.26 23.73 22.26
C GLU A 321 2.13 25.25 22.40
N LYS A 322 2.76 26.03 21.51
CA LYS A 322 2.59 27.49 21.46
C LYS A 322 1.15 27.88 21.19
N GLN A 323 0.49 27.25 20.22
CA GLN A 323 -0.93 27.51 19.94
C GLN A 323 -1.82 27.18 21.15
N ALA A 324 -1.54 26.08 21.86
CA ALA A 324 -2.23 25.76 23.10
C ALA A 324 -2.02 26.84 24.18
N GLN A 325 -0.79 27.34 24.35
CA GLN A 325 -0.45 28.41 25.29
C GLN A 325 -1.14 29.75 24.94
N VAL A 326 -1.24 30.08 23.65
CA VAL A 326 -1.99 31.25 23.17
C VAL A 326 -3.48 31.09 23.45
N ASN A 327 -4.05 29.92 23.16
CA ASN A 327 -5.46 29.64 23.42
C ASN A 327 -5.82 29.66 24.91
N SER A 328 -4.91 29.24 25.79
CA SER A 328 -5.08 29.34 27.25
C SER A 328 -4.75 30.72 27.81
N GLY A 329 -4.25 31.65 27.00
CA GLY A 329 -3.85 32.99 27.44
C GLY A 329 -2.61 33.01 28.34
N THR A 330 -1.85 31.92 28.41
CA THR A 330 -0.67 31.75 29.29
C THR A 330 0.66 31.95 28.55
N SER A 331 0.63 32.57 27.36
CA SER A 331 1.80 32.81 26.48
C SER A 331 3.01 33.37 27.22
N ASP A 332 2.80 34.31 28.15
CA ASP A 332 3.89 35.07 28.77
C ASP A 332 4.23 34.59 30.19
N ILE A 333 3.61 33.51 30.66
CA ILE A 333 3.72 33.06 32.06
C ILE A 333 4.51 31.76 32.11
N ASN A 334 5.73 31.82 32.63
CA ASN A 334 6.56 30.63 32.81
C ASN A 334 5.91 29.70 33.84
N ILE A 335 5.69 28.43 33.48
CA ILE A 335 5.06 27.42 34.35
C ILE A 335 5.79 27.31 35.69
N LYS A 336 7.12 27.50 35.71
CA LYS A 336 7.91 27.50 36.95
C LYS A 336 7.60 28.69 37.87
N ASP A 337 7.20 29.81 37.30
CA ASP A 337 6.83 31.01 38.07
C ASP A 337 5.38 30.90 38.55
N VAL A 338 4.48 30.30 37.76
CA VAL A 338 3.14 29.89 38.24
C VAL A 338 3.26 28.94 39.43
N LEU A 339 4.10 27.91 39.32
CA LEU A 339 4.32 26.95 40.41
C LEU A 339 4.97 27.63 41.63
N ARG A 340 5.91 28.56 41.43
CA ARG A 340 6.50 29.33 42.54
C ARG A 340 5.48 30.23 43.24
N GLU A 341 4.60 30.89 42.50
CA GLU A 341 3.54 31.75 43.07
C GLU A 341 2.46 30.93 43.77
N ILE A 342 2.13 29.72 43.28
CA ILE A 342 1.23 28.80 43.99
C ILE A 342 1.88 28.33 45.28
N THR A 343 3.14 27.93 45.27
CA THR A 343 3.85 27.50 46.50
C THR A 343 4.05 28.64 47.51
N ARG A 344 4.05 29.90 47.06
CA ARG A 344 4.13 31.08 47.95
C ARG A 344 2.80 31.51 48.54
N ARG A 345 1.67 31.08 47.96
CA ARG A 345 0.32 31.42 48.43
C ARG A 345 -0.18 30.56 49.59
N ASP A 346 0.53 29.47 49.88
CA ASP A 346 0.18 28.51 50.93
C ASP A 346 0.93 28.78 52.26
N GLU A 347 1.69 29.88 52.37
CA GLU A 347 2.15 30.50 53.64
C GLU A 347 1.29 31.74 53.94
#